data_AF-A0A1V9G5M9-F1
#
_entry.id   AF-A0A1V9G5M9-F1
#
_cell.length_a   1.000
_cell.length_b   1.000
_cell.length_c   1.000
_cell.angle_alpha   90.00
_cell.angle_beta   90.00
_cell.angle_gamma   90.00
#
_symmetry.space_group_name_H-M   'P 1'
#
loop_
_entity.id
_entity.type
_entity.pdbx_description
1 polymer ?
#
loop_
_entity_poly.entity_id
_entity_poly.type
_entity_poly.pdbx_seq_one_letter_code
_entity_poly.pdbx_strand_id
1 'polypeptide(L)'
;MQKNLLIIGCNGYVSAILASNGQELWRTKLRDGILGGSRGNDVSVLIDGEQIFAGCHGRIYALNASDGAILWQNELKGIGFNEVAMARQGTNTQFITRVVERSSGSGSD
;
A
#
# COMPACT_ATOMS: atom_id res chain seq x y z
N MET A 1 7.14 -22.52 -9.31
CA MET A 1 6.96 -21.34 -10.19
C MET A 1 6.67 -20.14 -9.30
N GLN A 2 7.44 -19.06 -9.40
CA GLN A 2 7.08 -17.81 -8.72
C GLN A 2 5.75 -17.33 -9.31
N LYS A 3 4.74 -17.09 -8.48
CA LYS A 3 3.48 -16.48 -8.93
C LYS A 3 3.83 -15.04 -9.35
N ASN A 4 3.63 -14.71 -10.62
CA ASN A 4 3.84 -13.36 -11.14
C ASN A 4 2.65 -12.48 -10.72
N LEU A 5 2.73 -11.88 -9.53
CA LEU A 5 1.66 -11.10 -8.91
C LEU A 5 2.00 -9.61 -8.91
N LEU A 6 1.00 -8.79 -9.22
CA LEU A 6 0.97 -7.38 -8.88
C LEU A 6 0.25 -7.21 -7.55
N ILE A 7 0.90 -6.55 -6.60
CA ILE A 7 0.29 -6.18 -5.31
C ILE A 7 -0.08 -4.70 -5.37
N ILE A 8 -1.35 -4.40 -5.13
CA ILE A 8 -1.91 -3.06 -5.27
C ILE A 8 -2.40 -2.60 -3.90
N GLY A 9 -1.86 -1.50 -3.40
CA GLY A 9 -2.43 -0.75 -2.28
C GLY A 9 -3.27 0.42 -2.81
N CYS A 10 -4.55 0.48 -2.45
CA CYS A 10 -5.42 1.59 -2.86
C CYS A 10 -6.65 1.71 -1.98
N ASN A 11 -7.02 2.92 -1.57
CA ASN A 11 -8.30 3.23 -0.92
C ASN A 11 -8.59 2.40 0.35
N GLY A 12 -7.55 2.10 1.13
CA GLY A 12 -7.64 1.21 2.30
C GLY A 12 -7.77 -0.28 1.98
N TYR A 13 -7.45 -0.70 0.76
CA TYR A 13 -7.42 -2.11 0.35
C TYR A 13 -6.02 -2.51 -0.11
N VAL A 14 -5.74 -3.81 0.02
CA VAL A 14 -4.67 -4.48 -0.70
C VAL A 14 -5.29 -5.55 -1.59
N SER A 15 -4.90 -5.61 -2.86
CA SER A 15 -5.29 -6.66 -3.79
C SER A 15 -4.06 -7.34 -4.36
N ALA A 16 -4.17 -8.64 -4.68
CA ALA A 16 -3.25 -9.32 -5.58
C ALA A 16 -3.91 -9.62 -6.93
N ILE A 17 -3.20 -9.31 -7.99
CA ILE A 17 -3.63 -9.47 -9.36
C ILE A 17 -2.59 -10.29 -10.11
N LEU A 18 -3.03 -11.24 -10.96
CA LEU A 18 -2.14 -11.92 -11.89
C LEU A 18 -1.58 -10.92 -12.90
N ALA A 19 -0.26 -10.76 -12.92
CA ALA A 19 0.41 -9.85 -13.84
C ALA A 19 0.24 -10.27 -15.31
N SER A 20 -0.05 -11.55 -15.57
CA SER A 20 -0.21 -12.09 -16.93
C SER A 20 -1.51 -11.68 -17.61
N ASN A 21 -2.59 -11.44 -16.85
CA ASN A 21 -3.92 -11.26 -17.43
C ASN A 21 -4.84 -10.30 -16.65
N GLY A 22 -4.39 -9.72 -15.53
CA GLY A 22 -5.18 -8.76 -14.76
C GLY A 22 -6.27 -9.39 -13.88
N GLN A 23 -6.33 -10.72 -13.74
CA GLN A 23 -7.29 -11.36 -12.84
C GLN A 23 -6.96 -11.08 -11.37
N GLU A 24 -7.90 -10.51 -10.63
CA GLU A 24 -7.78 -10.39 -9.17
C GLU A 24 -7.93 -11.76 -8.51
N LEU A 25 -6.93 -12.15 -7.71
CA LEU A 25 -6.93 -13.41 -6.96
C LEU A 25 -7.56 -13.24 -5.59
N TRP A 26 -7.23 -12.13 -4.91
CA TRP A 26 -7.76 -11.79 -3.61
C TRP A 26 -7.73 -10.28 -3.39
N ARG A 27 -8.56 -9.84 -2.44
CA ARG A 27 -8.64 -8.46 -1.97
C ARG A 27 -8.93 -8.43 -0.48
N THR A 28 -8.15 -7.64 0.24
CA THR A 28 -8.25 -7.47 1.69
C THR A 28 -8.54 -6.02 2.02
N LYS A 29 -9.63 -5.79 2.76
CA LYS A 29 -9.90 -4.48 3.37
C LYS A 29 -9.01 -4.32 4.60
N LEU A 30 -8.20 -3.27 4.64
CA LEU A 30 -7.45 -2.90 5.85
C LEU A 30 -8.45 -2.37 6.89
N ARG A 31 -8.50 -3.00 8.06
CA ARG A 31 -9.55 -2.75 9.06
C ARG A 31 -9.51 -1.32 9.59
N ASP A 32 -10.71 -0.77 9.79
CA ASP A 32 -10.93 0.55 10.38
C ASP A 32 -10.49 0.54 11.86
N GLY A 33 -9.82 1.60 12.29
CA GLY A 33 -9.49 1.82 13.70
C GLY A 33 -10.65 2.45 14.48
N ILE A 34 -10.49 2.53 15.81
CA ILE A 34 -11.41 3.28 16.69
C ILE A 34 -11.59 4.74 16.24
N LEU A 35 -10.61 5.30 15.53
CA LEU A 35 -10.54 6.72 15.16
C LEU A 35 -10.90 7.05 13.71
N GLY A 36 -11.54 6.13 12.97
CA GLY A 36 -11.98 6.40 11.60
C GLY A 36 -11.40 5.41 10.58
N GLY A 37 -12.14 5.26 9.48
CA GLY A 37 -11.94 4.15 8.55
C GLY A 37 -10.72 4.29 7.65
N SER A 38 -10.21 3.14 7.19
CA SER A 38 -9.14 3.03 6.21
C SER A 38 -9.61 3.41 4.80
N ARG A 39 -10.94 3.43 4.56
CA ARG A 39 -11.53 3.87 3.29
C ARG A 39 -11.12 5.32 2.99
N GLY A 40 -10.68 5.55 1.76
CA GLY A 40 -10.25 6.86 1.26
C GLY A 40 -8.76 7.14 1.45
N ASN A 41 -8.02 6.26 2.12
CA ASN A 41 -6.60 6.49 2.40
C ASN A 41 -5.70 5.82 1.38
N ASP A 42 -4.58 6.48 1.11
CA ASP A 42 -3.47 5.92 0.37
C ASP A 42 -2.88 4.72 1.13
N VAL A 43 -2.43 3.73 0.37
CA VAL A 43 -1.86 2.50 0.91
C VAL A 43 -0.51 2.26 0.26
N SER A 44 0.54 2.32 1.05
CA SER A 44 1.88 1.90 0.64
C SER A 44 2.04 0.39 0.84
N VAL A 45 2.76 -0.27 -0.06
CA VAL A 45 2.98 -1.72 0.00
C VAL A 45 4.46 -2.07 -0.12
N LEU A 46 4.89 -3.10 0.61
CA LEU A 46 6.23 -3.68 0.56
C LEU A 46 6.09 -5.20 0.58
N ILE A 47 6.79 -5.90 -0.31
CA ILE A 47 6.77 -7.37 -0.39
C ILE A 47 8.09 -7.91 0.14
N ASP A 48 8.02 -8.95 0.96
CA ASP A 48 9.17 -9.64 1.52
C ASP A 48 8.86 -11.14 1.69
N GLY A 49 9.37 -11.95 0.76
CA GLY A 49 9.07 -13.37 0.71
C GLY A 49 7.56 -13.62 0.57
N GLU A 50 6.97 -14.31 1.55
CA GLU A 50 5.54 -14.65 1.58
C GLU A 50 4.68 -13.64 2.35
N GLN A 51 5.27 -12.52 2.76
CA GLN A 51 4.57 -11.46 3.48
C GLN A 51 4.46 -10.18 2.64
N ILE A 52 3.31 -9.53 2.76
CA ILE A 52 3.05 -8.20 2.23
C ILE A 52 2.83 -7.28 3.41
N PHE A 53 3.64 -6.24 3.51
CA PHE A 53 3.43 -5.17 4.48
C PHE A 53 2.65 -4.03 3.82
N ALA A 54 1.61 -3.57 4.48
CA ALA A 54 0.77 -2.49 4.02
C ALA A 54 0.73 -1.37 5.06
N GLY A 55 1.09 -0.16 4.65
CA GLY A 55 0.97 1.04 5.46
C GLY A 55 -0.29 1.81 5.08
N CYS A 56 -1.17 2.11 6.04
CA CYS A 56 -2.42 2.82 5.79
C CYS A 56 -2.88 3.58 7.04
N HIS A 57 -3.14 4.88 6.91
CA HIS A 57 -3.73 5.72 7.97
C HIS A 57 -3.05 5.54 9.35
N GLY A 58 -1.73 5.68 9.39
CA GLY A 58 -0.95 5.52 10.63
C GLY A 58 -0.90 4.09 11.17
N ARG A 59 -1.07 3.06 10.34
CA ARG A 59 -1.03 1.65 10.75
C ARG A 59 -0.18 0.84 9.79
N ILE A 60 0.42 -0.23 10.31
CA ILE A 60 1.06 -1.28 9.51
C ILE A 60 0.27 -2.57 9.66
N TYR A 61 0.09 -3.27 8.54
CA TYR A 61 -0.48 -4.61 8.48
C TYR A 61 0.53 -5.52 7.81
N ALA A 62 0.65 -6.75 8.29
CA ALA A 62 1.25 -7.83 7.51
C ALA A 62 0.17 -8.76 7.01
N LEU A 63 0.23 -9.08 5.72
CA LEU A 63 -0.69 -9.96 5.04
C LEU A 63 0.08 -11.16 4.50
N ASN A 64 -0.54 -12.32 4.50
CA ASN A 64 -0.06 -13.49 3.78
C ASN A 64 -0.22 -13.25 2.27
N ALA A 65 0.85 -13.43 1.50
CA ALA A 65 0.85 -13.16 0.07
C ALA A 65 -0.03 -14.13 -0.75
N SER A 66 -0.31 -15.32 -0.21
CA SER A 66 -1.05 -16.36 -0.92
C SER A 66 -2.56 -16.13 -0.95
N ASP A 67 -3.12 -15.55 0.12
CA ASP A 67 -4.57 -15.41 0.33
C ASP A 67 -5.00 -14.01 0.82
N GLY A 68 -4.05 -13.13 1.12
CA GLY A 68 -4.32 -11.78 1.62
C GLY A 68 -4.74 -11.73 3.10
N ALA A 69 -4.66 -12.83 3.84
CA ALA A 69 -5.07 -12.85 5.25
C ALA A 69 -4.17 -11.95 6.10
N ILE A 70 -4.76 -11.08 6.92
CA ILE A 70 -4.02 -10.26 7.88
C ILE A 70 -3.42 -11.17 8.95
N LEU A 71 -2.10 -11.25 9.00
CA LEU A 71 -1.33 -12.01 9.98
C LEU A 71 -1.19 -11.24 11.29
N TRP A 72 -0.88 -9.94 11.19
CA TRP A 72 -0.76 -9.04 12.34
C TRP A 72 -0.97 -7.58 11.92
N GLN A 73 -1.18 -6.72 12.93
CA GLN A 73 -1.27 -5.27 12.74
C GLN A 73 -0.54 -4.51 13.85
N ASN A 74 -0.06 -3.30 13.54
CA ASN A 74 0.51 -2.34 14.48
C ASN A 74 -0.12 -0.96 14.25
N GLU A 75 -0.59 -0.32 15.30
CA GLU A 75 -1.31 0.96 15.23
C GLU A 75 -0.40 2.20 15.20
N LEU A 76 0.93 2.01 15.25
CA LEU A 76 1.91 3.09 15.30
C LEU A 76 1.49 4.23 16.26
N LYS A 77 1.14 3.85 17.50
CA LYS A 77 0.51 4.78 18.45
C LYS A 77 1.39 6.01 18.68
N GLY A 78 0.79 7.20 18.56
CA GLY A 78 1.43 8.47 18.88
C GLY A 78 2.26 9.12 17.78
N ILE A 79 2.31 8.56 16.55
CA ILE A 79 3.08 9.16 15.45
C ILE A 79 2.22 9.79 14.34
N GLY A 80 0.89 9.72 14.45
CA GLY A 80 -0.07 10.35 13.53
C GLY A 80 -0.61 9.43 12.44
N PHE A 81 -1.32 10.01 11.46
CA PHE A 81 -2.09 9.29 10.43
C PHE A 81 -1.65 9.56 8.98
N ASN A 82 -0.47 10.17 8.82
CA ASN A 82 0.07 10.53 7.51
C ASN A 82 0.46 9.30 6.68
N GLU A 83 0.93 9.54 5.45
CA GLU A 83 1.51 8.51 4.59
C GLU A 83 2.60 7.72 5.31
N VAL A 84 2.58 6.40 5.12
CA VAL A 84 3.53 5.50 5.74
C VAL A 84 4.60 5.10 4.73
N ALA A 85 5.80 5.65 4.89
CA ALA A 85 6.98 5.21 4.15
C ALA A 85 7.59 3.97 4.81
N MET A 86 7.93 2.95 4.02
CA MET A 86 8.46 1.67 4.51
C MET A 86 9.78 1.30 3.85
N ALA A 87 10.68 0.72 4.64
CA ALA A 87 11.90 0.09 4.15
C ALA A 87 12.18 -1.18 4.97
N ARG A 88 12.85 -2.14 4.36
CA ARG A 88 13.37 -3.33 5.05
C ARG A 88 14.89 -3.33 4.93
N GLN A 89 15.56 -3.74 6.00
CA GLN A 89 17.02 -3.86 5.98
C GLN A 89 17.44 -4.82 4.85
N GLY A 90 18.35 -4.36 3.98
CA GLY A 90 18.85 -5.14 2.85
C GLY A 90 17.95 -5.11 1.59
N THR A 91 16.88 -4.32 1.57
CA THR A 91 16.12 -4.04 0.34
C THR A 91 16.27 -2.58 -0.08
N ASN A 92 16.27 -2.32 -1.38
CA ASN A 92 16.18 -0.96 -1.91
C ASN A 92 14.71 -0.54 -1.93
N THR A 93 14.35 0.49 -1.18
CA THR A 93 13.02 1.12 -1.31
C THR A 93 13.04 2.08 -2.50
N GLN A 94 12.17 1.86 -3.49
CA GLN A 94 11.92 2.85 -4.55
C GLN A 94 10.73 3.72 -4.14
N PHE A 95 10.96 5.02 -3.97
CA PHE A 95 9.89 6.02 -3.93
C PHE A 95 9.73 6.60 -5.33
N ILE A 96 8.59 6.35 -5.98
CA ILE A 96 8.23 7.07 -7.22
C ILE A 96 7.45 8.31 -6.80
N THR A 97 8.12 9.45 -6.75
CA THR A 97 7.43 10.74 -6.57
C THR A 97 6.75 11.14 -7.88
N ARG A 98 5.51 11.60 -7.80
CA ARG A 98 4.84 12.23 -8.94
C ARG A 98 5.40 13.65 -9.07
N VAL A 99 6.22 13.90 -10.09
CA VAL A 99 6.56 15.28 -10.48
C VAL A 99 5.30 15.91 -11.06
N VAL A 100 4.68 16.84 -10.32
CA VAL A 100 3.62 17.69 -10.87
C VAL A 100 4.29 18.92 -11.44
N GLU A 101 4.52 18.93 -12.75
CA GLU A 101 4.87 20.16 -13.45
C GLU A 101 3.67 21.10 -13.41
N ARG A 102 3.81 22.22 -12.68
CA ARG A 102 2.88 23.34 -12.84
C ARG A 102 3.25 24.05 -14.13
N SER A 103 2.45 23.91 -15.18
CA SER A 103 2.54 24.82 -16.31
C SER A 103 2.12 26.21 -15.82
N SER A 104 3.08 27.14 -15.76
CA SER A 104 2.77 28.56 -15.64
C SER A 104 2.10 28.98 -16.94
N GLY A 105 0.78 29.11 -16.93
CA GLY A 105 0.06 29.77 -18.01
C GLY A 105 0.47 31.24 -18.07
N SER A 106 1.44 31.58 -18.91
CA SER A 106 1.67 32.94 -19.40
C SER A 106 1.06 33.06 -20.79
N GLY A 107 -0.23 33.34 -20.84
CA GLY A 107 -0.90 33.82 -22.05
C GLY A 107 -1.38 35.23 -21.78
N SER A 108 -0.50 36.21 -22.03
CA SER A 108 -0.88 37.60 -22.23
C SER A 108 -1.29 37.78 -23.68
N ASP A 109 -2.53 38.20 -23.91
CA ASP A 109 -2.94 39.25 -24.86
C ASP A 109 -4.34 39.74 -24.47
#